data_AF-A0A168N3F9-F1
#
_entry.id   AF-A0A168N3F9-F1
#
_cell.length_a   1.000
_cell.length_b   1.000
_cell.length_c   1.000
_cell.angle_alpha   90.00
_cell.angle_beta   90.00
_cell.angle_gamma   90.00
#
_symmetry.space_group_name_H-M   'P 1'
#
loop_
_entity.id
_entity.type
_entity.pdbx_description
1 polymer ?
#
loop_
_entity_poly.entity_id
_entity_poly.type
_entity_poly.pdbx_seq_one_letter_code
_entity_poly.pdbx_strand_id
1 'polypeptide(L)'
;MTRIDHVDADFVRRKRALRASWSAIAGMTGCSELELRRKFDASVPAVPILKPALSPREKAERALVKAGLGKDAAAIVARLWHANGAVLPSAQLAQGIAGGGAARAVCVTAREIAKARLGLTFREKGFGLTPADLVVVSRLAEAWEAGQ
;
A
#
# COMPACT_ATOMS: atom_id res chain seq x y z
N MET A 1 -23.62 -2.71 3.02
CA MET A 1 -23.32 -1.67 2.02
C MET A 1 -22.97 -2.38 0.72
N THR A 2 -23.77 -2.17 -0.33
CA THR A 2 -23.57 -2.83 -1.63
C THR A 2 -22.41 -2.15 -2.35
N ARG A 3 -21.54 -2.91 -3.01
CA ARG A 3 -20.48 -2.33 -3.84
C ARG A 3 -21.09 -1.81 -5.14
N ILE A 4 -20.66 -0.63 -5.58
CA ILE A 4 -21.14 0.01 -6.82
C ILE A 4 -20.95 -0.89 -8.07
N ASP A 5 -19.98 -1.80 -8.03
CA ASP A 5 -19.72 -2.78 -9.10
C ASP A 5 -20.82 -3.82 -9.27
N HIS A 6 -21.64 -4.04 -8.24
CA HIS A 6 -22.75 -5.00 -8.27
C HIS A 6 -24.10 -4.34 -8.60
N VAL A 7 -24.13 -3.01 -8.81
CA VAL A 7 -25.36 -2.31 -9.20
C VAL A 7 -25.62 -2.53 -10.68
N ASP A 8 -26.77 -3.12 -10.99
CA ASP A 8 -27.24 -3.35 -12.36
C ASP A 8 -27.49 -2.02 -13.09
N ALA A 9 -26.82 -1.85 -14.24
CA ALA A 9 -26.95 -0.68 -15.09
C ALA A 9 -28.37 -0.53 -15.67
N ASP A 10 -29.05 -1.64 -15.97
CA ASP A 10 -30.40 -1.63 -16.52
C ASP A 10 -31.42 -1.19 -15.49
N PHE A 11 -31.24 -1.59 -14.23
CA PHE A 11 -32.01 -1.08 -13.10
C PHE A 11 -31.88 0.45 -12.99
N VAL A 12 -30.66 0.99 -12.97
CA VAL A 12 -30.43 2.44 -12.85
C VAL A 12 -31.03 3.17 -14.03
N ARG A 13 -30.81 2.70 -15.27
CA ARG A 13 -31.38 3.28 -16.50
C ARG A 13 -32.91 3.34 -16.44
N ARG A 14 -33.58 2.24 -16.06
CA ARG A 14 -35.06 2.21 -15.91
C ARG A 14 -35.54 3.20 -14.85
N LYS A 15 -34.86 3.28 -13.70
CA LYS A 15 -35.24 4.23 -12.64
C LYS A 15 -35.04 5.69 -13.05
N ARG A 16 -33.97 5.99 -13.80
CA ARG A 16 -33.74 7.33 -14.36
C ARG A 16 -34.76 7.70 -15.43
N ALA A 17 -35.21 6.77 -16.26
CA ALA A 17 -36.32 6.99 -17.19
C ALA A 17 -37.64 7.35 -16.49
N LEU A 18 -37.87 6.80 -15.29
CA LEU A 18 -38.99 7.15 -14.41
C LEU A 18 -38.76 8.44 -13.58
N ARG A 19 -37.73 9.24 -13.90
CA ARG A 19 -37.34 10.46 -13.20
C ARG A 19 -37.04 10.29 -11.70
N ALA A 20 -36.67 9.08 -11.26
CA ALA A 20 -36.24 8.87 -9.88
C ALA A 20 -34.95 9.68 -9.59
N SER A 21 -34.89 10.33 -8.42
CA SER A 21 -33.68 11.05 -7.97
C SER A 21 -32.53 10.08 -7.70
N TRP A 22 -31.31 10.58 -7.77
CA TRP A 22 -30.12 9.80 -7.44
C TRP A 22 -30.13 9.34 -5.97
N SER A 23 -30.63 10.16 -5.06
CA SER A 23 -30.83 9.82 -3.65
C SER A 23 -31.81 8.66 -3.44
N ALA A 24 -32.88 8.58 -4.23
CA ALA A 24 -33.84 7.48 -4.16
C ALA A 24 -33.22 6.16 -4.64
N ILE A 25 -32.44 6.21 -5.72
CA ILE A 25 -31.71 5.04 -6.25
C ILE A 25 -30.63 4.58 -5.25
N ALA A 26 -29.93 5.52 -4.60
CA ALA A 26 -28.99 5.23 -3.52
C ALA A 26 -29.67 4.47 -2.36
N GLY A 27 -30.84 4.94 -1.92
CA GLY A 27 -31.64 4.25 -0.89
C GLY A 27 -32.06 2.83 -1.30
N MET A 28 -32.44 2.61 -2.57
CA MET A 28 -32.85 1.30 -3.07
C MET A 28 -31.69 0.31 -3.25
N THR A 29 -30.49 0.81 -3.55
CA THR A 29 -29.31 -0.04 -3.85
C THR A 29 -28.37 -0.19 -2.67
N GLY A 30 -28.49 0.67 -1.64
CA GLY A 30 -27.56 0.72 -0.50
C GLY A 30 -26.16 1.18 -0.90
N CYS A 31 -26.03 1.91 -2.01
CA CYS A 31 -24.80 2.54 -2.51
C CYS A 31 -24.83 4.05 -2.25
N SER A 32 -23.66 4.69 -2.26
CA SER A 32 -23.59 6.15 -2.19
C SER A 32 -24.17 6.81 -3.45
N GLU A 33 -24.92 7.90 -3.27
CA GLU A 33 -25.40 8.73 -4.40
C GLU A 33 -24.24 9.17 -5.30
N LEU A 34 -23.12 9.57 -4.70
CA LEU A 34 -21.94 10.06 -5.42
C LEU A 34 -21.32 8.96 -6.30
N GLU A 35 -21.28 7.72 -5.82
CA GLU A 35 -20.74 6.58 -6.57
C GLU A 35 -21.64 6.21 -7.75
N LEU A 36 -22.96 6.21 -7.54
CA LEU A 36 -23.96 5.99 -8.59
C LEU A 36 -23.87 7.04 -9.69
N ARG A 37 -23.79 8.32 -9.29
CA ARG A 37 -23.67 9.43 -10.25
C ARG A 37 -22.37 9.35 -11.04
N ARG A 38 -21.23 9.07 -10.40
CA ARG A 38 -19.95 8.90 -11.11
C ARG A 38 -19.97 7.77 -12.13
N LYS A 39 -20.67 6.66 -11.84
CA LYS A 39 -20.70 5.49 -12.72
C LYS A 39 -21.71 5.62 -13.86
N PHE A 40 -22.87 6.25 -13.60
CA PHE A 40 -24.02 6.21 -14.52
C PHE A 40 -24.48 7.60 -15.02
N ASP A 41 -23.93 8.70 -14.50
CA ASP A 41 -24.24 10.07 -14.92
C ASP A 41 -23.07 10.66 -15.72
N ALA A 42 -23.20 10.70 -17.05
CA ALA A 42 -22.18 11.24 -17.95
C ALA A 42 -21.96 12.75 -17.77
N SER A 43 -22.87 13.47 -17.09
CA SER A 43 -22.71 14.89 -16.80
C SER A 43 -21.82 15.18 -15.59
N VAL A 44 -21.54 14.16 -14.78
CA VAL A 44 -20.56 14.27 -13.69
C VAL A 44 -19.18 14.05 -14.30
N PRO A 45 -18.29 15.06 -14.29
CA PRO A 45 -16.91 14.85 -14.72
C PRO A 45 -16.35 13.69 -13.93
N ALA A 46 -15.66 12.76 -14.60
CA ALA A 46 -14.89 11.73 -13.93
C ALA A 46 -13.78 12.41 -13.12
N VAL A 47 -14.09 12.90 -11.93
CA VAL A 47 -13.10 13.40 -10.99
C VAL A 47 -12.24 12.19 -10.67
N PRO A 48 -10.96 12.16 -11.06
CA PRO A 48 -10.11 11.02 -10.80
C PRO A 48 -10.19 10.74 -9.30
N ILE A 49 -10.52 9.49 -8.95
CA ILE A 49 -10.36 9.03 -7.57
C ILE A 49 -8.90 9.30 -7.27
N LEU A 50 -8.63 10.32 -6.45
CA LEU A 50 -7.32 10.56 -5.88
C LEU A 50 -7.01 9.31 -5.07
N LYS A 51 -6.36 8.32 -5.70
CA LYS A 51 -5.77 7.20 -4.98
C LYS A 51 -4.90 7.85 -3.91
N PRO A 52 -5.07 7.51 -2.62
CA PRO A 52 -4.26 8.11 -1.58
C PRO A 52 -2.80 7.96 -1.98
N ALA A 53 -2.08 9.09 -2.00
CA ALA A 53 -0.67 9.09 -2.32
C ALA A 53 0.02 8.13 -1.35
N LEU A 54 0.79 7.19 -1.90
CA LEU A 54 1.51 6.23 -1.07
C LEU A 54 2.44 6.99 -0.12
N SER A 55 2.45 6.58 1.14
CA SER A 55 3.42 7.08 2.10
C SER A 55 4.84 6.74 1.65
N PRO A 56 5.86 7.51 2.07
CA PRO A 56 7.25 7.23 1.71
C PRO A 56 7.68 5.79 2.03
N ARG A 57 7.21 5.23 3.15
CA ARG A 57 7.47 3.85 3.54
C ARG A 57 6.85 2.84 2.56
N GLU A 58 5.61 3.06 2.13
CA GLU A 58 4.94 2.17 1.17
C GLU A 58 5.59 2.23 -0.22
N LYS A 59 6.06 3.41 -0.64
CA LYS A 59 6.86 3.55 -1.86
C LYS A 59 8.16 2.74 -1.78
N ALA A 60 8.90 2.89 -0.68
CA ALA A 60 10.12 2.12 -0.43
C ALA A 60 9.84 0.61 -0.40
N GLU A 61 8.77 0.16 0.26
CA GLU A 61 8.35 -1.24 0.28
C GLU A 61 8.10 -1.77 -1.14
N ARG A 62 7.33 -1.06 -1.96
CA ARG A 62 7.07 -1.46 -3.35
C ARG A 62 8.33 -1.47 -4.21
N ALA A 63 9.22 -0.51 -4.02
CA ALA A 63 10.51 -0.47 -4.70
C ALA A 63 11.38 -1.68 -4.33
N LEU A 64 11.42 -2.05 -3.04
CA LEU A 64 12.15 -3.23 -2.56
C LEU A 64 11.56 -4.53 -3.11
N VAL A 65 10.22 -4.63 -3.19
CA VAL A 65 9.56 -5.77 -3.85
C VAL A 65 9.94 -5.84 -5.34
N LYS A 66 9.92 -4.72 -6.06
CA LYS A 66 10.36 -4.65 -7.46
C LYS A 66 11.84 -5.03 -7.62
N ALA A 67 12.66 -4.70 -6.63
CA ALA A 67 14.07 -5.07 -6.57
C ALA A 67 14.31 -6.55 -6.17
N GLY A 68 13.25 -7.35 -6.01
CA GLY A 68 13.34 -8.80 -5.81
C GLY A 68 13.29 -9.27 -4.36
N LEU A 69 12.93 -8.40 -3.41
CA LEU A 69 12.61 -8.86 -2.05
C LEU A 69 11.19 -9.43 -2.01
N GLY A 70 11.00 -10.51 -1.22
CA GLY A 70 9.66 -10.96 -0.84
C GLY A 70 8.94 -9.89 -0.01
N LYS A 71 7.59 -9.90 -0.03
CA LYS A 71 6.76 -8.89 0.64
C LYS A 71 7.14 -8.65 2.11
N ASP A 72 7.30 -9.71 2.90
CA ASP A 72 7.62 -9.59 4.32
C ASP A 72 9.00 -8.99 4.55
N ALA A 73 10.00 -9.40 3.76
CA ALA A 73 11.35 -8.85 3.84
C ALA A 73 11.38 -7.38 3.41
N ALA A 74 10.66 -7.02 2.34
CA ALA A 74 10.52 -5.65 1.89
C ALA A 74 9.86 -4.76 2.95
N ALA A 75 8.79 -5.23 3.60
CA ALA A 75 8.11 -4.51 4.67
C ALA A 75 9.03 -4.27 5.88
N ILE A 76 9.81 -5.29 6.29
CA ILE A 76 10.78 -5.16 7.39
C ILE A 76 11.88 -4.16 7.03
N VAL A 77 12.47 -4.24 5.84
CA VAL A 77 13.53 -3.32 5.39
C VAL A 77 12.99 -1.89 5.23
N ALA A 78 11.78 -1.72 4.70
CA ALA A 78 11.14 -0.41 4.59
C ALA A 78 10.89 0.23 5.97
N ARG A 79 10.54 -0.56 7.00
CA ARG A 79 10.43 -0.07 8.38
C ARG A 79 11.78 0.36 8.95
N LEU A 80 12.85 -0.40 8.67
CA LEU A 80 14.21 -0.03 9.07
C LEU A 80 14.70 1.25 8.40
N TRP A 81 14.38 1.42 7.12
CA TRP A 81 14.67 2.65 6.38
C TRP A 81 13.90 3.83 6.95
N HIS A 82 12.60 3.66 7.22
CA HIS A 82 11.77 4.70 7.82
C HIS A 82 12.22 5.10 9.23
N ALA A 83 12.82 4.17 9.98
CA ALA A 83 13.45 4.44 11.26
C ALA A 83 14.75 5.25 11.17
N ASN A 84 15.20 5.59 9.96
CA ASN A 84 16.35 6.45 9.66
C ASN A 84 17.63 6.03 10.40
N GLY A 85 17.91 4.72 10.43
CA GLY A 85 19.10 4.16 11.05
C GLY A 85 19.01 3.94 12.56
N ALA A 86 17.87 4.24 13.18
CA ALA A 86 17.57 3.80 14.54
C ALA A 86 17.46 2.27 14.60
N VAL A 87 17.87 1.70 15.73
CA VAL A 87 17.73 0.27 16.00
C VAL A 87 16.33 0.02 16.55
N LEU A 88 15.55 -0.80 15.85
CA LEU A 88 14.19 -1.14 16.27
C LEU A 88 14.09 -2.53 16.90
N PRO A 89 13.17 -2.74 17.87
CA PRO A 89 12.90 -4.05 18.41
C PRO A 89 12.20 -4.94 17.37
N SER A 90 12.56 -6.23 17.35
CA SER A 90 12.01 -7.20 16.39
C SER A 90 10.48 -7.29 16.40
N ALA A 91 9.83 -7.10 17.57
CA ALA A 91 8.38 -7.09 17.67
C ALA A 91 7.73 -5.95 16.86
N GLN A 92 8.34 -4.76 16.86
CA GLN A 92 7.87 -3.62 16.07
C GLN A 92 8.14 -3.82 14.58
N LEU A 93 9.29 -4.41 14.24
CA LEU A 93 9.65 -4.70 12.84
C LEU A 93 8.80 -5.80 12.22
N ALA A 94 8.40 -6.82 12.99
CA ALA A 94 7.60 -7.94 12.52
C ALA A 94 6.08 -7.73 12.70
N GLN A 95 5.64 -6.54 13.13
CA GLN A 95 4.21 -6.27 13.36
C GLN A 95 3.37 -6.58 12.12
N GLY A 96 2.35 -7.43 12.27
CA GLY A 96 1.49 -7.87 11.15
C GLY A 96 2.13 -8.92 10.22
N ILE A 97 3.33 -9.41 10.54
CA ILE A 97 4.04 -10.48 9.83
C ILE A 97 4.17 -11.71 10.75
N ALA A 98 4.74 -11.53 11.95
CA ALA A 98 4.92 -12.59 12.94
C ALA A 98 4.81 -12.05 14.37
N GLY A 99 4.35 -12.91 15.29
CA GLY A 99 4.22 -12.59 16.72
C GLY A 99 5.22 -13.32 17.61
N GLY A 100 5.40 -12.81 18.83
CA GLY A 100 6.15 -13.47 19.90
C GLY A 100 7.59 -13.85 19.51
N GLY A 101 8.01 -15.07 19.84
CA GLY A 101 9.37 -15.57 19.60
C GLY A 101 9.77 -15.67 18.11
N ALA A 102 8.79 -15.75 17.20
CA ALA A 102 9.06 -15.83 15.77
C ALA A 102 9.47 -14.47 15.15
N ALA A 103 9.14 -13.36 15.80
CA ALA A 103 9.43 -12.01 15.31
C ALA A 103 10.93 -11.79 15.03
N ARG A 104 11.79 -12.31 15.90
CA ARG A 104 13.24 -12.20 15.71
C ARG A 104 13.73 -13.02 14.52
N ALA A 105 13.22 -14.26 14.37
CA ALA A 105 13.60 -15.14 13.28
C ALA A 105 13.28 -14.52 11.91
N VAL A 106 12.06 -13.98 11.73
CA VAL A 106 11.68 -13.34 10.46
C VAL A 106 12.51 -12.10 10.15
N CYS A 107 12.88 -11.31 11.18
CA CYS A 107 13.76 -10.16 10.97
C CYS A 107 15.19 -10.57 10.56
N VAL A 108 15.72 -11.65 11.13
CA VAL A 108 17.02 -12.21 10.72
C VAL A 108 16.95 -12.72 9.29
N THR A 109 15.93 -13.50 8.94
CA THR A 109 15.75 -14.00 7.57
C THR A 109 15.61 -12.87 6.55
N ALA A 110 14.81 -11.85 6.86
CA ALA A 110 14.68 -10.65 6.02
C ALA A 110 16.03 -9.96 5.80
N ARG A 111 16.85 -9.85 6.85
CA ARG A 111 18.20 -9.27 6.78
C ARG A 111 19.11 -10.05 5.84
N GLU A 112 19.14 -11.37 5.98
CA GLU A 112 20.01 -12.22 5.15
C GLU A 112 19.56 -12.22 3.68
N ILE A 113 18.25 -12.20 3.41
CA ILE A 113 17.73 -12.02 2.04
C ILE A 113 18.14 -10.67 1.47
N ALA A 114 17.97 -9.59 2.25
CA ALA A 114 18.32 -8.24 1.80
C ALA A 114 19.82 -8.07 1.51
N LYS A 115 20.68 -8.66 2.35
CA LYS A 115 22.12 -8.78 2.10
C LYS A 115 22.41 -9.52 0.80
N ALA A 116 21.84 -10.71 0.63
CA ALA A 116 22.12 -11.56 -0.51
C ALA A 116 21.62 -10.97 -1.84
N ARG A 117 20.47 -10.28 -1.82
CA ARG A 117 19.82 -9.76 -3.04
C ARG A 117 20.28 -8.36 -3.42
N LEU A 118 20.50 -7.50 -2.43
CA LEU A 118 20.74 -6.07 -2.65
C LEU A 118 22.08 -5.59 -2.08
N GLY A 119 22.86 -6.47 -1.44
CA GLY A 119 24.13 -6.09 -0.82
C GLY A 119 23.97 -5.19 0.41
N LEU A 120 22.76 -5.06 0.97
CA LEU A 120 22.52 -4.14 2.09
C LEU A 120 23.27 -4.58 3.34
N THR A 121 23.91 -3.63 4.01
CA THR A 121 24.54 -3.86 5.31
C THR A 121 23.68 -3.31 6.45
N PHE A 122 23.88 -3.90 7.62
CA PHE A 122 23.10 -3.62 8.82
C PHE A 122 24.05 -3.43 9.98
N ARG A 123 23.63 -2.66 10.99
CA ARG A 123 24.42 -2.46 12.21
C ARG A 123 24.67 -3.79 12.92
N GLU A 124 25.85 -3.92 13.53
CA GLU A 124 26.27 -5.15 14.22
C GLU A 124 25.33 -5.52 15.39
N LYS A 125 24.85 -4.51 16.13
CA LYS A 125 23.94 -4.70 17.26
C LYS A 125 22.52 -4.28 16.88
N GLY A 126 21.63 -5.28 16.83
CA GLY A 126 20.19 -5.10 16.59
C GLY A 126 19.80 -5.05 15.12
N PHE A 127 18.61 -4.50 14.84
CA PHE A 127 18.08 -4.33 13.50
C PHE A 127 18.06 -2.84 13.17
N GLY A 128 19.05 -2.39 12.38
CA GLY A 128 19.16 -1.03 11.87
C GLY A 128 19.98 -1.05 10.58
N LEU A 129 19.58 -0.28 9.58
CA LEU A 129 20.38 -0.09 8.36
C LEU A 129 21.59 0.81 8.66
N THR A 130 22.67 0.62 7.92
CA THR A 130 23.78 1.58 7.97
C THR A 130 23.40 2.88 7.24
N PRO A 131 24.05 4.02 7.54
CA PRO A 131 23.78 5.27 6.83
C PRO A 131 23.96 5.15 5.30
N ALA A 132 24.95 4.38 4.84
CA ALA A 132 25.17 4.14 3.42
C ALA A 132 23.97 3.41 2.78
N ASP A 133 23.46 2.38 3.46
CA ASP A 133 22.34 1.59 2.94
C ASP A 133 20.98 2.29 3.05
N LEU A 134 20.84 3.26 3.95
CA LEU A 134 19.67 4.16 3.92
C LEU A 134 19.59 4.91 2.59
N VAL A 135 20.73 5.38 2.06
CA VAL A 135 20.80 6.06 0.77
C VAL A 135 20.46 5.11 -0.38
N VAL A 136 20.90 3.85 -0.32
CA VAL A 136 20.57 2.85 -1.34
C VAL A 136 19.06 2.63 -1.41
N VAL A 137 18.39 2.44 -0.27
CA VAL A 137 16.93 2.26 -0.23
C VAL A 137 16.19 3.52 -0.69
N SER A 138 16.66 4.71 -0.33
CA SER A 138 16.08 5.97 -0.83
C SER A 138 16.15 6.07 -2.36
N ARG A 139 17.31 5.75 -2.96
CA ARG A 139 17.48 5.76 -4.43
C ARG A 139 16.56 4.76 -5.13
N LEU A 140 16.37 3.58 -4.54
CA LEU A 140 15.42 2.60 -5.07
C LEU A 140 13.97 3.12 -5.03
N ALA A 141 13.59 3.77 -3.92
CA ALA A 141 12.26 4.37 -3.78
C ALA A 141 12.02 5.49 -4.80
N GLU A 142 13.00 6.38 -4.99
CA GLU A 142 12.96 7.46 -5.98
C GLU A 142 12.89 6.93 -7.42
N ALA A 143 13.73 5.94 -7.76
CA ALA A 143 13.73 5.31 -9.09
C ALA A 143 12.42 4.58 -9.39
N TRP A 144 11.78 3.99 -8.37
CA TRP A 144 10.46 3.38 -8.51
C TRP A 144 9.39 4.44 -8.81
N GLU A 145 9.43 5.59 -8.12
CA GLU A 145 8.50 6.69 -8.33
C GLU A 145 8.65 7.35 -9.70
N ALA A 146 9.89 7.55 -10.18
CA ALA A 146 10.17 8.10 -11.51
C ALA A 146 9.77 7.16 -12.67
N GLY A 147 9.61 5.86 -12.38
CA GLY A 147 9.20 4.84 -13.36
C GLY A 147 7.74 4.38 -13.25
N GLN A 148 6.91 5.10 -12.49
CA GLN A 148 5.43 4.99 -12.54
C GLN A 148 4.88 5.87 -13.66
#